data_AF-A0A9E1NVP5-F1
#
_entry.id   AF-A0A9E1NVP5-F1
#
_cell.length_a   1.000
_cell.length_b   1.000
_cell.length_c   1.000
_cell.angle_alpha   90.00
_cell.angle_beta   90.00
_cell.angle_gamma   90.00
#
_symmetry.space_group_name_H-M   'P 1'
#
loop_
_entity.id
_entity.type
_entity.pdbx_description
1 polymer ?
#
loop_
_entity_poly.entity_id
_entity_poly.type
_entity_poly.pdbx_seq_one_letter_code
_entity_poly.pdbx_strand_id
1 'polypeptide(L)'
;SVYREGKDQFIVFVSTIFGVLATDLLKGLAIGIGVRIVIHFIRGGSIFRLNAKIIPERDQSVTIFLRGSIINSSWIPLQKHLNRFFKEGTRVTLDITETKLMDRRVMAKVDEWAKKFKENGLELTVRARMTSIDE
;
A
#
# COMPACT_ATOMS: atom_id res chain seq x y z
N SER A 1 -40.17 45.12 29.42
CA SER A 1 -38.73 44.97 29.13
C SER A 1 -38.33 43.52 29.34
N VAL A 2 -38.73 42.63 28.44
CA VAL A 2 -38.43 41.17 28.49
C VAL A 2 -37.74 40.74 27.19
N TYR A 3 -38.06 41.41 26.08
CA TYR A 3 -37.47 41.17 24.76
C TYR A 3 -36.00 41.62 24.64
N ARG A 4 -35.51 42.47 25.54
CA ARG A 4 -34.10 42.92 25.58
C ARG A 4 -33.23 41.90 26.31
N GLU A 5 -33.71 41.37 27.43
CA GLU A 5 -33.03 40.33 28.22
C GLU A 5 -32.87 39.03 27.42
N GLY A 6 -33.88 38.64 26.63
CA GLY A 6 -33.79 37.45 25.77
C GLY A 6 -32.77 37.56 24.63
N LYS A 7 -32.48 38.77 24.13
CA LYS A 7 -31.46 38.99 23.08
C LYS A 7 -30.05 38.84 23.62
N ASP A 8 -29.81 39.38 24.81
CA ASP A 8 -28.49 39.30 25.44
C ASP A 8 -28.18 37.85 25.83
N GLN A 9 -29.17 37.11 26.35
CA GLN A 9 -29.03 35.70 26.66
C GLN A 9 -28.83 34.83 25.40
N PHE A 10 -29.46 35.19 24.27
CA PHE A 10 -29.24 34.52 22.99
C PHE A 10 -27.83 34.74 22.45
N ILE A 11 -27.29 35.96 22.58
CA ILE A 11 -25.92 36.28 22.16
C ILE A 11 -24.91 35.48 22.98
N VAL A 12 -25.10 35.38 24.29
CA VAL A 12 -24.24 34.56 25.17
C VAL A 12 -24.31 33.09 24.76
N PHE A 13 -25.52 32.55 24.52
CA PHE A 13 -25.71 31.16 24.10
C PHE A 13 -25.01 30.83 22.77
N VAL A 14 -25.17 31.69 21.76
CA VAL A 14 -24.50 31.53 20.45
C VAL A 14 -22.99 31.66 20.61
N SER A 15 -22.50 32.59 21.43
CA SER A 15 -21.07 32.75 21.72
C SER A 15 -20.48 31.51 22.39
N THR A 16 -21.22 30.84 23.28
CA THR A 16 -20.76 29.60 23.92
C THR A 16 -20.70 28.44 22.92
N ILE A 17 -21.67 28.30 22.01
CA ILE A 17 -21.62 27.30 20.93
C ILE A 17 -20.38 27.51 20.06
N PHE A 18 -20.12 28.75 19.65
CA PHE A 18 -18.94 29.06 18.87
C PHE A 18 -17.64 28.85 19.66
N GLY A 19 -17.62 29.13 20.96
CA GLY A 19 -16.47 28.83 21.83
C GLY A 19 -16.17 27.34 21.93
N VAL A 20 -17.19 26.50 22.15
CA VAL A 20 -17.04 25.04 22.24
C VAL A 20 -16.66 24.42 20.89
N LEU A 21 -17.30 24.86 19.80
CA LEU A 21 -16.96 24.45 18.43
C LEU A 21 -15.53 24.84 18.03
N ALA A 22 -15.11 26.06 18.41
CA ALA A 22 -13.77 26.57 18.13
C ALA A 22 -12.67 25.82 18.91
N THR A 23 -13.01 25.25 20.08
CA THR A 23 -12.02 24.60 20.94
C THR A 23 -11.88 23.10 20.66
N ASP A 24 -12.97 22.36 20.44
CA ASP A 24 -12.91 20.89 20.58
C ASP A 24 -13.58 20.02 19.51
N LEU A 25 -14.51 20.52 18.68
CA LEU A 25 -15.16 19.62 17.71
C LEU A 25 -14.22 19.25 16.54
N LEU A 26 -13.48 20.23 16.03
CA LEU A 26 -12.60 20.01 14.87
C LEU A 26 -11.40 19.14 15.22
N LYS A 27 -10.82 19.35 16.41
CA LYS A 27 -9.71 18.53 16.92
C LYS A 27 -10.16 17.10 17.19
N GLY A 28 -11.33 16.92 17.79
CA GLY A 28 -11.93 15.61 18.00
C GLY A 28 -12.19 14.84 16.69
N LEU A 29 -12.70 15.54 15.66
CA LEU A 29 -12.89 14.94 14.33
C LEU A 29 -11.55 14.56 13.69
N ALA A 30 -10.55 15.44 13.74
CA ALA A 30 -9.23 15.18 13.17
C ALA A 30 -8.54 13.99 13.84
N ILE A 31 -8.60 13.91 15.18
CA ILE A 31 -8.10 12.76 15.95
C ILE A 31 -8.89 11.51 15.58
N GLY A 32 -10.22 11.59 15.49
CA GLY A 32 -11.07 10.47 15.12
C GLY A 32 -10.80 9.92 13.71
N ILE A 33 -10.51 10.78 12.74
CA ILE A 33 -10.09 10.38 11.39
C ILE A 33 -8.70 9.76 11.43
N GLY A 34 -7.74 10.41 12.13
CA GLY A 34 -6.38 9.92 12.28
C GLY A 34 -6.30 8.53 12.92
N VAL A 35 -7.03 8.31 14.02
CA VAL A 35 -7.13 7.01 14.68
C VAL A 35 -7.74 5.95 13.78
N ARG A 36 -8.80 6.28 13.03
CA ARG A 36 -9.37 5.34 12.03
C ARG A 36 -8.36 4.94 10.97
N ILE A 37 -7.57 5.88 10.46
CA ILE A 37 -6.51 5.62 9.49
C ILE A 37 -5.45 4.70 10.12
N VAL A 38 -4.96 5.01 11.32
CA VAL A 38 -3.95 4.19 12.03
C VAL A 38 -4.46 2.78 12.31
N ILE A 39 -5.70 2.64 12.80
CA ILE A 39 -6.33 1.33 13.02
C ILE A 39 -6.48 0.56 11.71
N HIS A 40 -6.82 1.24 10.61
CA HIS A 40 -6.89 0.61 9.29
C HIS A 40 -5.53 0.04 8.88
N PHE A 41 -4.44 0.79 9.07
CA PHE A 41 -3.08 0.29 8.81
C PHE A 41 -2.69 -0.89 9.72
N ILE A 42 -2.97 -0.82 11.02
CA ILE A 42 -2.63 -1.90 11.98
C ILE A 42 -3.43 -3.18 11.69
N ARG A 43 -4.71 -3.07 11.31
CA ARG A 43 -5.59 -4.21 11.01
C ARG A 43 -5.36 -4.81 9.62
N GLY A 44 -4.29 -4.43 8.91
CA GLY A 44 -3.97 -4.98 7.60
C GLY A 44 -4.79 -4.38 6.45
N GLY A 45 -5.46 -3.25 6.69
CA GLY A 45 -5.99 -2.37 5.66
C GLY A 45 -4.85 -1.73 4.88
N SER A 46 -4.26 -2.53 3.99
CA SER A 46 -3.20 -2.06 3.11
C SER A 46 -3.87 -1.41 1.91
N ILE A 47 -3.67 -0.10 1.73
CA ILE A 47 -3.79 0.58 0.42
C ILE A 47 -2.71 0.09 -0.57
N PHE A 48 -1.76 -0.71 -0.08
CA PHE A 48 -0.64 -1.33 -0.81
C PHE A 48 -0.86 -2.86 -0.96
N ARG A 49 -2.07 -3.32 -1.35
CA ARG A 49 -2.32 -4.77 -1.53
C ARG A 49 -1.54 -5.28 -2.74
N LEU A 50 -0.47 -6.03 -2.49
CA LEU A 50 0.11 -6.90 -3.50
C LEU A 50 -0.75 -8.16 -3.58
N ASN A 51 -1.42 -8.36 -4.72
CA ASN A 51 -2.14 -9.60 -4.98
C ASN A 51 -1.15 -10.62 -5.53
N ALA A 52 -0.47 -11.31 -4.60
CA ALA A 52 0.54 -12.31 -4.91
C ALA A 52 0.20 -13.66 -4.27
N LYS A 53 0.40 -14.75 -5.03
CA LYS A 53 0.38 -16.12 -4.52
C LYS A 53 1.80 -16.69 -4.61
N ILE A 54 2.32 -17.17 -3.49
CA ILE A 54 3.68 -17.74 -3.41
C ILE A 54 3.56 -19.26 -3.43
N ILE A 55 4.24 -19.90 -4.37
CA ILE A 55 4.25 -21.35 -4.53
C ILE A 55 5.70 -21.82 -4.45
N PRO A 56 6.10 -22.52 -3.37
CA PRO A 56 7.41 -23.15 -3.29
C PRO A 56 7.49 -24.33 -4.27
N GLU A 57 8.65 -24.50 -4.89
CA GLU A 57 8.96 -25.62 -5.79
C GLU A 57 9.92 -26.60 -5.10
N ARG A 58 10.13 -27.78 -5.70
CA ARG A 58 10.94 -28.85 -5.07
C ARG A 58 12.44 -28.56 -5.08
N ASP A 59 12.87 -27.51 -5.76
CA ASP A 59 14.22 -27.33 -6.28
C ASP A 59 14.99 -26.20 -5.58
N GLN A 60 14.55 -25.76 -4.39
CA GLN A 60 14.95 -24.46 -3.80
C GLN A 60 14.65 -23.27 -4.72
N SER A 61 13.58 -23.39 -5.50
CA SER A 61 12.96 -22.30 -6.24
C SER A 61 11.60 -21.94 -5.64
N VAL A 62 11.18 -20.70 -5.86
CA VAL A 62 9.86 -20.22 -5.50
C VAL A 62 9.29 -19.42 -6.65
N THR A 63 8.03 -19.65 -6.97
CA THR A 63 7.29 -18.83 -7.94
C THR A 63 6.34 -17.89 -7.19
N ILE A 64 6.47 -16.59 -7.46
CA ILE A 64 5.57 -15.55 -6.97
C ILE A 64 4.64 -15.16 -8.13
N PHE A 65 3.40 -15.60 -8.07
CA PHE A 65 2.36 -15.29 -9.04
C PHE A 65 1.75 -13.93 -8.72
N LEU A 66 1.91 -12.96 -9.62
CA LEU A 66 1.40 -11.60 -9.51
C LEU A 66 0.11 -11.44 -10.33
N ARG A 67 -0.93 -10.92 -9.68
CA ARG A 67 -2.26 -10.70 -10.28
C ARG A 67 -2.68 -9.25 -10.20
N GLY A 68 -3.46 -8.80 -11.18
CA GLY A 68 -4.03 -7.45 -11.19
C GLY A 68 -3.00 -6.38 -11.58
N SER A 69 -3.06 -5.21 -10.95
CA SER A 69 -2.16 -4.09 -11.28
C SER A 69 -1.01 -4.00 -10.28
N ILE A 70 0.22 -4.09 -10.77
CA ILE A 70 1.45 -3.97 -9.99
C ILE A 70 2.03 -2.57 -10.21
N ILE A 71 1.68 -1.67 -9.31
CA ILE A 71 2.11 -0.26 -9.35
C ILE A 71 3.11 0.00 -8.22
N ASN A 72 3.71 1.20 -8.17
CA ASN A 72 4.75 1.51 -7.18
C ASN A 72 4.30 1.31 -5.72
N SER A 73 3.00 1.36 -5.42
CA SER A 73 2.46 1.01 -4.10
C SER A 73 2.65 -0.49 -3.77
N SER A 74 2.49 -1.38 -4.75
CA SER A 74 2.70 -2.83 -4.61
C SER A 74 4.18 -3.22 -4.45
N TRP A 75 5.12 -2.30 -4.67
CA TRP A 75 6.56 -2.58 -4.64
C TRP A 75 7.07 -2.95 -3.24
N ILE A 76 6.68 -2.22 -2.20
CA ILE A 76 7.19 -2.43 -0.83
C ILE A 76 6.96 -3.87 -0.34
N PRO A 77 5.73 -4.42 -0.41
CA PRO A 77 5.52 -5.82 -0.04
C PRO A 77 6.26 -6.80 -0.98
N LEU A 78 6.34 -6.53 -2.29
CA LEU A 78 7.08 -7.38 -3.22
C LEU A 78 8.57 -7.44 -2.89
N GLN A 79 9.18 -6.29 -2.64
CA GLN A 79 10.57 -6.15 -2.23
C GLN A 79 10.86 -6.91 -0.93
N LYS A 80 9.93 -6.91 0.03
CA LYS A 80 10.07 -7.69 1.28
C LYS A 80 10.16 -9.20 0.99
N HIS A 81 9.33 -9.71 0.07
CA HIS A 81 9.40 -11.11 -0.35
C HIS A 81 10.71 -11.42 -1.07
N LEU A 82 11.12 -10.58 -2.04
CA LEU A 82 12.39 -10.75 -2.75
C LEU A 82 13.59 -10.75 -1.80
N ASN A 83 13.62 -9.83 -0.84
CA ASN A 83 14.70 -9.75 0.15
C ASN A 83 14.76 -10.98 1.06
N ARG A 84 13.61 -11.54 1.41
CA ARG A 84 13.53 -12.77 2.21
C ARG A 84 14.14 -13.94 1.44
N PHE A 85 13.68 -14.18 0.20
CA PHE A 85 14.17 -15.29 -0.62
C PHE A 85 15.64 -15.14 -1.01
N PHE A 86 16.07 -13.89 -1.24
CA PHE A 86 17.48 -13.57 -1.46
C PHE A 86 18.36 -14.01 -0.28
N LYS A 87 17.93 -13.73 0.97
CA LYS A 87 18.65 -14.16 2.18
C LYS A 87 18.61 -15.67 2.39
N GLU A 88 17.52 -16.31 1.97
CA GLU A 88 17.34 -17.77 2.03
C GLU A 88 18.10 -18.51 0.90
N GLY A 89 18.77 -17.80 -0.02
CA GLY A 89 19.48 -18.41 -1.15
C GLY A 89 18.55 -19.09 -2.15
N THR A 90 17.29 -18.67 -2.23
CA THR A 90 16.25 -19.31 -3.04
C THR A 90 16.15 -18.63 -4.40
N ARG A 91 16.07 -19.42 -5.48
CA ARG A 91 15.81 -18.88 -6.83
C ARG A 91 14.36 -18.42 -6.93
N VAL A 92 14.10 -17.30 -7.58
CA VAL A 92 12.76 -16.70 -7.63
C VAL A 92 12.29 -16.56 -9.07
N THR A 93 11.07 -17.02 -9.35
CA THR A 93 10.36 -16.70 -10.59
C THR A 93 9.22 -15.74 -10.27
N LEU A 94 9.22 -14.56 -10.89
CA LEU A 94 8.11 -13.62 -10.88
C LEU A 94 7.18 -13.93 -12.05
N ASP A 95 6.05 -14.55 -11.79
CA ASP A 95 5.06 -14.87 -12.81
C ASP A 95 4.05 -13.72 -12.93
N ILE A 96 4.12 -12.98 -14.04
CA ILE A 96 3.27 -11.82 -14.34
C ILE A 96 2.22 -12.15 -15.42
N THR A 97 1.98 -13.44 -15.71
CA THR A 97 1.06 -13.87 -16.79
C THR A 97 -0.40 -13.46 -16.60
N GLU A 98 -0.81 -13.18 -15.35
CA GLU A 98 -2.13 -12.66 -14.95
C GLU A 98 -2.07 -11.20 -14.46
N THR A 99 -0.93 -10.53 -14.61
CA THR A 99 -0.78 -9.11 -14.31
C THR A 99 -1.39 -8.30 -15.45
N LYS A 100 -2.37 -7.44 -15.13
CA LYS A 100 -3.05 -6.57 -16.10
C LYS A 100 -2.21 -5.37 -16.48
N LEU A 101 -1.46 -4.83 -15.53
CA LEU A 101 -0.62 -3.65 -15.72
C LEU A 101 0.54 -3.73 -14.74
N MET A 102 1.75 -3.46 -15.22
CA MET A 102 2.91 -3.24 -14.37
C MET A 102 3.54 -1.88 -14.71
N ASP A 103 3.74 -1.06 -13.68
CA ASP A 103 4.38 0.24 -13.81
C ASP A 103 5.85 0.07 -14.24
N ARG A 104 6.31 0.89 -15.19
CA ARG A 104 7.71 0.90 -15.67
C ARG A 104 8.71 1.08 -14.54
N ARG A 105 8.37 1.87 -13.51
CA ARG A 105 9.24 2.05 -12.33
C ARG A 105 9.38 0.77 -11.51
N VAL A 106 8.34 -0.06 -11.47
CA VAL A 106 8.42 -1.37 -10.79
C VAL A 106 9.28 -2.33 -11.61
N MET A 107 9.12 -2.36 -12.93
CA MET A 107 9.96 -3.17 -13.83
C MET A 107 11.44 -2.83 -13.70
N ALA A 108 11.81 -1.55 -13.75
CA ALA A 108 13.20 -1.13 -13.59
C ALA A 108 13.81 -1.62 -12.27
N LYS A 109 13.04 -1.57 -11.18
CA LYS A 109 13.47 -2.10 -9.89
C LYS A 109 13.59 -3.62 -9.89
N VAL A 110 12.68 -4.35 -10.56
CA VAL A 110 12.79 -5.80 -10.74
C VAL A 110 14.08 -6.16 -11.48
N ASP A 111 14.44 -5.41 -12.52
CA ASP A 111 15.67 -5.63 -13.29
C ASP A 111 16.93 -5.36 -12.45
N GLU A 112 16.92 -4.31 -11.62
CA GLU A 112 17.99 -4.06 -10.63
C GLU A 112 18.12 -5.22 -9.64
N TRP A 113 16.99 -5.75 -9.16
CA TRP A 113 16.98 -6.91 -8.28
C TRP A 113 17.47 -8.18 -8.99
N ALA A 114 17.18 -8.35 -10.28
CA ALA A 114 17.66 -9.49 -11.04
C ALA A 114 19.19 -9.49 -11.17
N LYS A 115 19.79 -8.31 -11.40
CA LYS A 115 21.25 -8.15 -11.37
C LYS A 115 21.82 -8.51 -10.00
N LYS A 116 21.21 -8.00 -8.92
CA LYS A 116 21.64 -8.29 -7.54
C LYS A 116 21.58 -9.79 -7.21
N PHE A 117 20.53 -10.50 -7.63
CA PHE A 117 20.43 -11.94 -7.49
C PHE A 117 21.59 -12.64 -8.21
N LYS A 118 21.84 -12.27 -9.47
CA LYS A 118 22.92 -12.83 -10.29
C LYS A 118 24.31 -12.63 -9.70
N GLU A 119 24.59 -11.44 -9.16
CA GLU A 119 25.85 -11.13 -8.47
C GLU A 119 26.11 -12.02 -7.25
N ASN A 120 25.06 -12.61 -6.67
CA ASN A 120 25.14 -13.51 -5.52
C ASN A 120 24.97 -14.98 -5.91
N GLY A 121 25.07 -15.32 -7.20
CA GLY A 121 24.93 -16.70 -7.70
C GLY A 121 23.49 -17.23 -7.68
N LEU A 122 22.50 -16.36 -7.51
CA LEU A 122 21.08 -16.70 -7.54
C LEU A 122 20.44 -16.24 -8.84
N GLU A 123 19.22 -16.69 -9.08
CA GLU A 123 18.44 -16.33 -10.27
C GLU A 123 17.11 -15.70 -9.86
N LEU A 124 16.78 -14.57 -10.49
CA LEU A 124 15.47 -13.94 -10.45
C LEU A 124 14.98 -13.77 -11.89
N THR A 125 13.95 -14.53 -12.26
CA THR A 125 13.44 -14.58 -13.64
C THR A 125 12.01 -14.08 -13.70
N VAL A 126 11.69 -13.27 -14.72
CA VAL A 126 10.32 -12.77 -14.95
C VAL A 126 9.66 -13.62 -16.04
N ARG A 127 8.55 -14.28 -15.70
CA ARG A 127 7.72 -15.02 -16.64
C ARG A 127 6.55 -14.15 -17.06
N ALA A 128 6.57 -13.67 -18.30
CA ALA A 128 5.49 -12.92 -18.91
C ALA A 128 4.64 -13.80 -19.84
N ARG A 129 3.38 -13.41 -20.05
CA ARG A 129 2.61 -13.94 -21.19
C ARG A 129 3.26 -13.39 -22.45
N MET A 130 3.68 -14.26 -23.38
CA MET A 130 4.05 -13.83 -24.74
C MET A 130 2.83 -13.11 -25.32
N THR A 131 2.87 -11.78 -25.29
CA THR A 131 1.98 -10.96 -26.10
C THR A 131 2.83 -10.65 -27.31
N SER A 132 2.40 -11.13 -28.49
CA SER A 132 2.99 -10.74 -29.77
C SER A 132 3.15 -9.22 -29.75
N ILE A 133 4.39 -8.75 -29.62
CA ILE A 133 4.75 -7.38 -29.96
C ILE A 133 4.91 -7.45 -31.47
N ASP A 134 3.80 -7.30 -32.18
CA ASP A 134 3.81 -6.91 -33.58
C ASP A 134 2.42 -6.36 -33.93
N GLU A 135 2.37 -5.03 -34.06
CA GLU A 135 1.61 -4.25 -35.06
C GLU A 135 1.97 -2.76 -34.91
#